data_AF-A0A2X3GT15-F1
#
_entry.id   AF-A0A2X3GT15-F1
#
_cell.length_a   1.000
_cell.length_b   1.000
_cell.length_c   1.000
_cell.angle_alpha   90.00
_cell.angle_beta   90.00
_cell.angle_gamma   90.00
#
_symmetry.space_group_name_H-M   'P 1'
#
loop_
_entity.id
_entity.type
_entity.pdbx_description
1 polymer ?
#
loop_
_entity_poly.entity_id
_entity_poly.type
_entity_poly.pdbx_seq_one_letter_code
_entity_poly.pdbx_strand_id
1 'polypeptide(L)'
;MKIINARLRRQEALFTLDLQDGMIHRITAQAAMQTADAGDIDAQGRLAIPPFVEPHIHLDATLTAGEPEWNRSGTLFEGITRWSQRKASITRRTPVSER
;
A
#
# COMPACT_ATOMS: atom_id res chain seq x y z
N MET A 1 4.05 10.35 19.60
CA MET A 1 2.88 10.61 18.74
C MET A 1 1.78 9.65 19.16
N LYS A 2 0.50 10.04 19.07
CA LYS A 2 -0.62 9.12 19.31
C LYS A 2 -1.54 9.07 18.10
N ILE A 3 -2.21 7.94 17.94
CA ILE A 3 -3.38 7.81 17.06
C ILE A 3 -4.57 7.50 17.97
N ILE A 4 -5.55 8.39 18.04
CA ILE A 4 -6.74 8.24 18.88
C ILE A 4 -7.97 7.90 18.04
N ASN A 5 -9.03 7.44 18.70
CA ASN A 5 -10.31 7.11 18.06
C ASN A 5 -10.19 6.10 16.92
N ALA A 6 -9.18 5.22 16.96
CA ALA A 6 -9.02 4.19 15.94
C ALA A 6 -9.93 3.00 16.24
N ARG A 7 -10.55 2.43 15.22
CA ARG A 7 -11.11 1.07 15.32
C ARG A 7 -10.04 0.04 14.97
N LEU A 8 -10.10 -1.11 15.62
CA LEU A 8 -9.31 -2.28 15.26
C LEU A 8 -10.20 -3.36 14.65
N ARG A 9 -9.64 -4.20 13.76
CA ARG A 9 -10.41 -5.20 13.02
C ARG A 9 -11.14 -6.13 13.99
N ARG A 10 -12.43 -6.34 13.75
CA ARG A 10 -13.30 -7.27 14.51
C ARG A 10 -13.46 -6.89 15.99
N GLN A 11 -13.28 -5.62 16.32
CA GLN A 11 -13.50 -5.08 17.67
C GLN A 11 -14.42 -3.85 17.59
N GLU A 12 -15.40 -3.78 18.49
CA GLU A 12 -16.36 -2.66 18.55
C GLU A 12 -15.80 -1.40 19.20
N ALA A 13 -14.80 -1.57 20.09
CA ALA A 13 -14.22 -0.47 20.84
C ALA A 13 -13.38 0.48 19.97
N LEU A 14 -13.22 1.71 20.46
CA LEU A 14 -12.20 2.65 19.99
C LEU A 14 -10.90 2.43 20.75
N PHE A 15 -9.77 2.77 20.13
CA PHE A 15 -8.45 2.57 20.68
C PHE A 15 -7.56 3.80 20.49
N THR A 16 -6.69 4.00 21.46
CA THR A 16 -5.50 4.84 21.35
C THR A 16 -4.28 3.97 21.09
N LEU A 17 -3.47 4.32 20.10
CA LEU A 17 -2.17 3.72 19.82
C LEU A 17 -1.08 4.76 20.14
N ASP A 18 -0.26 4.48 21.16
CA ASP A 18 0.90 5.29 21.54
C ASP A 18 2.13 4.84 20.73
N LEU A 19 2.76 5.79 20.04
CA LEU A 19 3.93 5.55 19.17
C LEU A 19 5.16 6.29 19.72
N GLN A 20 6.25 5.54 19.91
CA GLN A 20 7.54 6.02 20.43
C GLN A 20 8.68 5.31 19.70
N ASP A 21 9.73 6.05 19.33
CA ASP A 21 10.95 5.53 18.71
C ASP A 21 10.72 4.61 17.49
N GLY A 22 9.75 4.96 16.65
CA GLY A 22 9.38 4.19 15.45
C GLY A 22 8.59 2.91 15.72
N MET A 23 8.20 2.65 16.98
CA MET A 23 7.52 1.44 17.41
C MET A 23 6.15 1.74 18.03
N ILE A 24 5.26 0.74 18.01
CA ILE A 24 4.03 0.77 18.80
C ILE A 24 4.40 0.48 20.26
N HIS A 25 4.33 1.51 21.10
CA HIS A 25 4.67 1.40 22.51
C HIS A 25 3.50 0.82 23.33
N ARG A 26 2.27 1.24 23.03
CA ARG A 26 1.07 0.78 23.75
C ARG A 26 -0.19 0.88 22.89
N ILE A 27 -1.13 -0.03 23.12
CA ILE A 27 -2.49 0.02 22.56
C ILE A 27 -3.47 -0.04 23.73
N THR A 28 -4.42 0.89 23.80
CA THR A 28 -5.36 0.98 24.93
C THR A 28 -6.77 1.25 24.42
N ALA A 29 -7.75 0.49 24.92
CA ALA A 29 -9.16 0.72 24.61
C ALA A 29 -9.64 2.04 25.23
N GLN A 30 -10.48 2.77 24.50
CA GLN A 30 -11.14 3.99 24.95
C GLN A 30 -12.59 3.68 25.36
N ALA A 31 -13.07 4.37 26.39
CA ALA A 31 -14.47 4.28 26.81
C ALA A 31 -15.43 4.97 25.81
N ALA A 32 -14.97 6.05 25.16
CA ALA A 32 -15.74 6.83 24.19
C ALA A 32 -14.79 7.57 23.24
N MET A 33 -15.37 8.33 22.31
CA MET A 33 -14.64 9.24 21.42
C MET A 33 -13.97 10.35 22.23
N GLN A 34 -12.74 10.71 21.86
CA GLN A 34 -11.93 11.73 22.53
C GLN A 34 -11.62 12.90 21.57
N THR A 35 -11.35 14.07 22.14
CA THR A 35 -10.85 15.23 21.39
C THR A 35 -9.33 15.12 21.26
N ALA A 36 -8.79 15.38 20.06
CA ALA A 36 -7.35 15.34 19.84
C ALA A 36 -6.62 16.54 20.47
N ASP A 37 -5.48 16.28 21.11
CA ASP A 37 -4.53 17.31 21.52
C ASP A 37 -3.60 17.69 20.35
N ALA A 38 -2.83 18.77 20.52
CA ALA A 38 -1.83 19.18 19.54
C ALA A 38 -0.76 18.09 19.34
N GLY A 39 -0.68 17.53 18.13
CA GLY A 39 0.29 16.49 17.75
C GLY A 39 -0.26 15.06 17.74
N ASP A 40 -1.54 14.88 18.10
CA ASP A 40 -2.25 13.62 17.92
C ASP A 40 -2.81 13.49 16.50
N ILE A 41 -2.89 12.25 16.03
CA ILE A 41 -3.64 11.89 14.83
C ILE A 41 -5.02 11.39 15.28
N ASP A 42 -6.08 12.10 14.90
CA ASP A 42 -7.45 11.63 15.12
C ASP A 42 -7.89 10.70 13.97
N ALA A 43 -8.08 9.42 14.27
CA ALA A 43 -8.59 8.46 13.29
C ALA A 43 -10.11 8.62 13.04
N GLN A 44 -10.83 9.38 13.87
CA GLN A 44 -12.27 9.69 13.73
C GLN A 44 -13.15 8.44 13.59
N GLY A 45 -12.85 7.38 14.33
CA GLY A 45 -13.56 6.09 14.26
C GLY A 45 -13.20 5.23 13.05
N ARG A 46 -12.21 5.62 12.24
CA ARG A 46 -11.74 4.82 11.10
C ARG A 46 -10.83 3.68 11.56
N LEU A 47 -10.69 2.70 10.68
CA LEU A 47 -9.94 1.49 10.96
C LEU A 47 -8.42 1.73 10.86
N ALA A 48 -7.70 1.44 11.95
CA ALA A 48 -6.25 1.28 11.91
C ALA A 48 -5.92 -0.18 11.61
N ILE A 49 -5.06 -0.38 10.61
CA ILE A 49 -4.56 -1.70 10.19
C ILE A 49 -3.05 -1.64 10.01
N PRO A 50 -2.34 -2.78 10.08
CA PRO A 50 -0.99 -2.85 9.52
C PRO A 50 -1.03 -2.47 8.03
N PRO A 51 0.10 -2.06 7.45
CA PRO A 51 0.18 -1.78 6.02
C PRO A 51 -0.33 -2.96 5.17
N PHE A 52 -0.93 -2.64 4.02
CA PHE A 52 -1.23 -3.66 3.03
C PHE A 52 0.06 -4.28 2.49
N VAL A 53 -0.04 -5.54 2.08
CA VAL A 53 1.06 -6.29 1.47
C VAL A 53 0.68 -6.58 0.02
N GLU A 54 1.59 -6.28 -0.90
CA GLU A 54 1.55 -6.72 -2.30
C GLU A 54 2.53 -7.91 -2.43
N PRO A 55 2.05 -9.16 -2.33
CA PRO A 55 2.90 -10.35 -2.33
C PRO A 55 3.30 -10.80 -3.74
N HIS A 56 2.64 -10.32 -4.80
CA HIS A 56 2.89 -10.76 -6.16
C HIS A 56 2.73 -9.60 -7.16
N ILE A 57 3.85 -8.98 -7.50
CA ILE A 57 3.93 -7.96 -8.54
C ILE A 57 5.18 -8.18 -9.41
N HIS A 58 5.08 -7.81 -10.68
CA HIS A 58 6.20 -7.79 -11.62
C HIS A 58 6.66 -6.33 -11.83
N LEU A 59 7.56 -5.84 -10.96
CA LEU A 59 8.07 -4.46 -11.05
C LEU A 59 9.02 -4.22 -12.22
N ASP A 60 9.64 -5.27 -12.74
CA ASP A 60 10.48 -5.20 -13.94
C ASP A 60 9.65 -4.95 -15.20
N ALA A 61 8.41 -5.47 -15.25
CA ALA A 61 7.50 -5.35 -16.38
C ALA A 61 6.41 -4.28 -16.20
N THR A 62 6.38 -3.57 -15.07
CA THR A 62 5.34 -2.58 -14.81
C THR A 62 5.47 -1.37 -15.74
N LEU A 63 4.32 -0.75 -16.02
CA LEU A 63 4.10 0.33 -16.99
C LEU A 63 4.66 0.10 -18.42
N THR A 64 5.06 -1.11 -18.83
CA THR A 64 5.55 -1.34 -20.22
C THR A 64 4.46 -1.81 -21.19
N ALA A 65 3.18 -1.65 -20.84
CA ALA A 65 2.08 -2.08 -21.69
C ALA A 65 2.11 -1.29 -23.03
N GLY A 66 2.08 -2.02 -24.15
CA GLY A 66 2.16 -1.40 -25.48
C GLY A 66 3.57 -1.14 -25.98
N GLU A 67 4.62 -1.60 -25.28
CA GLU A 67 6.01 -1.43 -25.68
C GLU A 67 6.65 -2.80 -26.03
N PRO A 68 7.03 -3.07 -27.29
CA PRO A 68 6.80 -2.25 -28.48
C PRO A 68 5.36 -2.34 -29.02
N GLU A 69 4.60 -3.36 -28.61
CA GLU A 69 3.25 -3.62 -29.11
C GLU A 69 2.32 -4.02 -27.96
N TRP A 70 1.02 -3.84 -28.17
CA TRP A 70 0.00 -4.29 -27.23
C TRP A 70 -0.19 -5.81 -27.29
N ASN A 71 -0.52 -6.40 -26.15
CA ASN A 71 -1.12 -7.73 -26.10
C ASN A 71 -2.56 -7.63 -26.63
N ARG A 72 -2.78 -7.93 -27.91
CA ARG A 72 -4.06 -7.73 -28.62
C ARG A 72 -5.10 -8.77 -28.21
N SER A 73 -4.68 -10.01 -27.97
CA SER A 73 -5.56 -11.11 -27.59
C SER A 73 -5.85 -11.18 -26.09
N GLY A 74 -5.07 -10.47 -25.26
CA GLY A 74 -5.19 -10.53 -23.79
C GLY A 74 -4.76 -11.86 -23.18
N THR A 75 -4.04 -12.71 -23.90
CA THR A 75 -3.62 -14.03 -23.40
C THR A 75 -2.29 -13.98 -22.66
N LEU A 76 -2.06 -14.96 -21.78
CA LEU A 76 -0.78 -15.15 -21.10
C LEU A 76 0.38 -15.30 -22.09
N PHE A 77 0.23 -16.15 -23.12
CA PHE A 77 1.31 -16.46 -24.07
C PHE A 77 1.65 -15.28 -24.97
N GLU A 78 0.66 -14.50 -25.43
CA GLU A 78 0.95 -13.24 -26.12
C GLU A 78 1.64 -12.25 -25.17
N GLY A 79 1.20 -12.14 -23.91
CA GLY A 79 1.85 -11.31 -22.90
C GLY A 79 3.33 -11.66 -22.69
N ILE A 80 3.65 -12.95 -22.57
CA ILE A 80 5.03 -13.45 -22.50
C ILE A 80 5.80 -13.09 -23.77
N THR A 81 5.17 -13.19 -24.94
CA THR A 81 5.79 -12.83 -26.21
C THR A 81 6.11 -11.34 -26.29
N ARG A 82 5.16 -10.46 -25.93
CA ARG A 82 5.35 -9.00 -25.87
C ARG A 82 6.43 -8.63 -24.85
N TRP A 83 6.42 -9.26 -23.68
CA TRP A 83 7.45 -9.06 -22.69
C TRP A 83 8.85 -9.50 -23.18
N SER A 84 8.94 -10.62 -23.90
CA SER A 84 10.17 -11.07 -24.53
C SER A 84 10.74 -10.03 -25.51
N GLN A 85 9.87 -9.39 -26.30
CA GLN A 85 10.26 -8.28 -27.18
C GLN A 85 10.76 -7.07 -26.37
N ARG A 86 10.07 -6.70 -25.29
CA ARG A 86 10.45 -5.57 -24.44
C ARG A 86 11.82 -5.75 -23.77
N LYS A 87 12.16 -6.98 -23.36
CA LYS A 87 13.45 -7.29 -22.71
C LYS A 87 14.66 -6.86 -23.53
N ALA A 88 14.56 -6.83 -24.87
CA ALA A 88 15.66 -6.41 -25.74
C ALA A 88 16.08 -4.94 -25.55
N SER A 89 15.21 -4.09 -25.00
CA SER A 89 15.47 -2.66 -24.77
C SER A 89 15.52 -2.28 -23.29
N ILE A 90 15.56 -3.25 -22.36
CA ILE A 90 15.68 -2.98 -20.92
C ILE A 90 17.12 -2.67 -20.57
N THR A 91 17.31 -1.57 -19.84
CA THR A 91 18.59 -1.16 -19.26
C THR A 91 18.38 -0.86 -17.77
N ARG A 92 19.47 -0.77 -17.00
CA ARG A 92 19.42 -0.43 -15.57
C ARG A 92 18.77 0.93 -15.29
N ARG A 93 18.81 1.85 -16.26
CA ARG A 93 18.24 3.19 -16.16
C ARG A 93 16.87 3.32 -16.82
N THR A 94 16.37 2.26 -17.45
CA THR A 94 15.07 2.28 -18.10
C THR A 94 14.03 2.60 -17.03
N PRO A 95 13.42 3.80 -17.06
CA PRO A 95 12.38 4.14 -16.13
C PRO A 95 11.18 3.27 -16.44
N VAL A 96 10.42 2.99 -15.40
CA VAL A 96 9.08 2.46 -15.55
C VAL A 96 8.28 3.57 -16.28
N SER A 97 7.76 3.27 -17.48
CA SER A 97 7.19 4.28 -18.40
C SER A 97 5.99 5.00 -17.77
N GLU A 98 6.15 6.28 -17.42
CA GLU A 98 5.08 7.10 -16.87
C GLU A 98 4.11 7.48 -18.00
N ARG A 99 2.95 6.82 -18.07
CA ARG A 99 1.79 7.30 -18.83
C ARG A 99 0.64 7.56 -17.89
#